data_AF-R6BHW7-F1
#
_entry.id   AF-R6BHW7-F1
#
_cell.length_a   1.000
_cell.length_b   1.000
_cell.length_c   1.000
_cell.angle_alpha   90.00
_cell.angle_beta   90.00
_cell.angle_gamma   90.00
#
_symmetry.space_group_name_H-M   'P 1'
#
loop_
_entity.id
_entity.type
_entity.pdbx_description
1 polymer ?
#
loop_
_entity_poly.entity_id
_entity_poly.type
_entity_poly.pdbx_seq_one_letter_code
_entity_poly.pdbx_strand_id
1 'polypeptide(L)'
;MKKKTLTIIIALACAVALALGCIVAHAVTSDRSKVSEQEQDASERVDAVNEQEQDDSEKVDAVNDEVINTIRNRSYGDETSLYKYCCAHASDEQRRQLESFEMGYKGATSELLREGYIRQIETIMGALPSDTPRLTVEQARSIYFEVRAEGYGLGSRELEMELIRRYNEIAGAPDYDGGCGDYITVYSCNPEFTEGIIIVCGSIGVFNPSIIPYAGYIDFVE
;
A
#
# COMPACT_ATOMS: atom_id res chain seq x y z
N MET A 1 -35.38 10.06 27.42
CA MET A 1 -34.77 9.25 26.34
C MET A 1 -35.88 8.48 25.62
N LYS A 2 -36.00 8.63 24.29
CA LYS A 2 -37.17 8.18 23.52
C LYS A 2 -37.18 6.64 23.39
N LYS A 3 -38.34 6.01 23.57
CA LYS A 3 -38.60 4.54 23.51
C LYS A 3 -37.93 3.79 22.34
N LYS A 4 -37.62 4.47 21.24
CA LYS A 4 -36.97 3.89 20.05
C LYS A 4 -35.50 3.51 20.27
N THR A 5 -34.81 4.15 21.21
CA THR A 5 -33.37 3.89 21.48
C THR A 5 -33.16 2.60 22.29
N LEU A 6 -34.12 2.20 23.13
CA LEU A 6 -33.99 1.00 23.97
C LEU A 6 -34.21 -0.30 23.18
N THR A 7 -35.06 -0.28 22.16
CA THR A 7 -35.36 -1.46 21.32
C THR A 7 -34.17 -1.90 20.47
N ILE A 8 -33.31 -0.97 20.04
CA ILE A 8 -32.14 -1.28 19.20
C ILE A 8 -31.03 -1.96 20.02
N ILE A 9 -30.88 -1.60 21.30
CA ILE A 9 -29.84 -2.16 22.18
C ILE A 9 -30.13 -3.63 22.56
N ILE A 10 -31.40 -4.01 22.71
CA ILE A 10 -31.80 -5.39 23.03
C ILE A 10 -31.62 -6.32 21.82
N ALA A 11 -31.88 -5.84 20.59
CA ALA A 11 -31.69 -6.64 19.38
C ALA A 11 -30.21 -6.94 19.10
N LEU A 12 -29.31 -6.01 19.44
CA LEU A 12 -27.87 -6.19 19.22
C LEU A 12 -27.24 -7.20 20.20
N ALA A 13 -27.85 -7.42 21.37
CA ALA A 13 -27.37 -8.39 22.36
C ALA A 13 -27.79 -9.85 22.04
N CYS A 14 -28.85 -10.07 21.26
CA CYS A 14 -29.29 -11.43 20.89
C CYS A 14 -28.49 -12.05 19.74
N ALA A 15 -27.84 -11.25 18.89
CA ALA A 15 -27.03 -11.75 17.78
C ALA A 15 -25.66 -12.28 18.22
N VAL A 16 -25.12 -11.79 19.34
CA VAL A 16 -23.78 -12.18 19.84
C VAL A 16 -23.82 -13.52 20.60
N ALA A 17 -24.99 -13.98 21.05
CA ALA A 17 -25.13 -15.25 21.79
C ALA A 17 -25.29 -16.49 20.88
N LEU A 18 -25.61 -16.34 19.60
CA LEU A 18 -25.85 -17.47 18.68
C LEU A 18 -24.59 -17.92 17.91
N ALA A 19 -23.51 -17.15 17.91
CA ALA A 19 -22.28 -17.49 17.19
C ALA A 19 -21.23 -18.29 18.00
N LEU A 20 -21.44 -18.50 19.30
CA LEU A 20 -20.52 -19.24 20.18
C LEU A 20 -21.05 -20.61 20.66
N GLY A 21 -22.16 -21.08 20.11
CA GLY A 21 -22.88 -22.29 20.60
C GLY A 21 -22.75 -23.58 19.79
N CYS A 22 -21.99 -23.62 18.68
CA CYS A 22 -22.01 -24.78 17.76
C CYS A 22 -20.74 -25.62 17.76
N ILE A 23 -20.32 -26.12 18.94
CA ILE A 23 -19.40 -27.27 19.00
C ILE A 23 -19.93 -28.27 20.03
N VAL A 24 -20.95 -29.05 19.69
CA VAL A 24 -21.22 -30.36 20.33
C VAL A 24 -21.89 -31.32 19.35
N ALA A 25 -21.29 -32.52 19.25
CA ALA A 25 -21.83 -33.81 18.83
C ALA A 25 -22.14 -34.07 17.34
N HIS A 26 -21.28 -34.88 16.70
CA HIS A 26 -21.60 -36.16 16.07
C HIS A 26 -20.26 -36.88 15.80
N ALA A 27 -20.05 -38.18 15.93
CA ALA A 27 -20.64 -39.27 16.70
C ALA A 27 -19.60 -40.40 16.59
N VAL A 28 -19.28 -41.06 17.70
CA VAL A 28 -18.54 -42.32 17.75
C VAL A 28 -19.42 -43.45 17.21
N THR A 29 -18.87 -44.30 16.35
CA THR A 29 -18.97 -45.77 16.23
C THR A 29 -18.24 -46.12 14.91
N SER A 30 -17.47 -47.17 14.73
CA SER A 30 -17.66 -48.56 15.11
C SER A 30 -16.32 -49.32 15.03
N ASP A 31 -16.31 -50.43 15.72
CA ASP A 31 -15.21 -51.24 16.23
C ASP A 31 -14.56 -52.20 15.21
N ARG A 32 -13.30 -52.57 15.50
CA ARG A 32 -12.71 -53.91 15.34
C ARG A 32 -12.42 -54.49 13.92
N SER A 33 -11.14 -54.72 13.63
CA SER A 33 -10.53 -56.07 13.65
C SER A 33 -9.10 -56.10 13.09
N LYS A 34 -8.26 -56.91 13.73
CA LYS A 34 -6.85 -57.19 13.46
C LYS A 34 -6.68 -58.32 12.42
N VAL A 35 -5.55 -58.25 11.71
CA VAL A 35 -4.69 -59.35 11.20
C VAL A 35 -5.28 -60.27 10.12
N SER A 36 -4.64 -60.26 8.94
CA SER A 36 -3.99 -61.44 8.37
C SER A 36 -3.10 -61.05 7.19
N GLU A 37 -1.91 -61.65 7.18
CA GLU A 37 -0.92 -61.64 6.10
C GLU A 37 -1.44 -62.45 4.90
N GLN A 38 -1.12 -62.00 3.69
CA GLN A 38 -0.92 -62.92 2.56
C GLN A 38 -0.03 -62.25 1.50
N GLU A 39 1.12 -62.88 1.24
CA GLU A 39 2.07 -62.56 0.18
C GLU A 39 1.55 -62.94 -1.23
N GLN A 40 2.29 -62.43 -2.23
CA GLN A 40 2.41 -62.81 -3.65
C GLN A 40 1.37 -62.18 -4.60
N ASP A 41 1.81 -61.26 -5.47
CA ASP A 41 2.41 -61.64 -6.76
C ASP A 41 2.94 -60.39 -7.49
N ALA A 42 4.03 -60.55 -8.23
CA ALA A 42 4.75 -59.51 -8.92
C ALA A 42 4.06 -59.14 -10.25
N SER A 43 3.79 -57.84 -10.46
CA SER A 43 3.58 -57.30 -11.81
C SER A 43 3.84 -55.80 -11.83
N GLU A 44 5.05 -55.46 -12.26
CA GLU A 44 5.41 -54.28 -13.06
C GLU A 44 4.54 -53.02 -12.86
N ARG A 45 4.91 -52.18 -11.89
CA ARG A 45 4.49 -50.78 -11.87
C ARG A 45 5.64 -49.95 -12.41
N VAL A 46 5.44 -49.40 -13.59
CA VAL A 46 6.23 -48.32 -14.17
C VAL A 46 6.30 -47.20 -13.13
N ASP A 47 7.50 -46.86 -12.70
CA ASP A 47 7.77 -45.68 -11.87
C ASP A 47 7.35 -44.43 -12.66
N ALA A 48 6.08 -44.05 -12.53
CA ALA A 48 5.66 -42.69 -12.77
C ALA A 48 6.21 -41.85 -11.61
N VAL A 49 7.49 -41.49 -11.70
CA VAL A 49 8.02 -40.35 -10.96
C VAL A 49 7.22 -39.16 -11.48
N ASN A 50 6.30 -38.69 -10.64
CA ASN A 50 5.59 -37.45 -10.85
C ASN A 50 6.64 -36.32 -10.84
N GLU A 51 7.12 -35.92 -12.01
CA GLU A 51 7.88 -34.68 -12.19
C GLU A 51 6.91 -33.52 -11.95
N GLN A 52 6.66 -33.24 -10.67
CA GLN A 52 6.00 -32.05 -10.22
C GLN A 52 6.82 -31.45 -9.08
N GLU A 53 8.13 -31.38 -9.30
CA GLU A 53 8.95 -30.32 -8.72
C GLU A 53 8.73 -29.09 -9.59
N GLN A 54 7.60 -28.40 -9.37
CA GLN A 54 7.57 -26.99 -9.68
C GLN A 54 8.60 -26.35 -8.75
N ASP A 55 9.64 -25.79 -9.36
CA ASP A 55 10.75 -25.13 -8.68
C ASP A 55 10.19 -24.11 -7.69
N ASP A 56 10.53 -24.24 -6.40
CA ASP A 56 10.01 -23.35 -5.35
C ASP A 56 10.33 -21.88 -5.67
N SER A 57 11.33 -21.60 -6.51
CA SER A 57 11.62 -20.26 -7.02
C SER A 57 10.52 -19.71 -7.93
N GLU A 58 9.93 -20.49 -8.83
CA GLU A 58 8.87 -20.04 -9.75
C GLU A 58 7.61 -19.62 -8.98
N LYS A 59 7.32 -20.32 -7.87
CA LYS A 59 6.24 -19.98 -6.96
C LYS A 59 6.52 -18.71 -6.15
N VAL A 60 7.77 -18.50 -5.72
CA VAL A 60 8.19 -17.29 -5.02
C VAL A 60 8.13 -16.07 -5.94
N ASP A 61 8.58 -16.21 -7.19
CA ASP A 61 8.55 -15.14 -8.19
C ASP A 61 7.10 -14.74 -8.53
N ALA A 62 6.21 -15.71 -8.73
CA ALA A 62 4.79 -15.43 -8.99
C ALA A 62 4.09 -14.73 -7.81
N VAL A 63 4.39 -15.11 -6.56
CA VAL A 63 3.85 -14.44 -5.37
C VAL A 63 4.40 -13.01 -5.24
N ASN A 64 5.67 -12.80 -5.59
CA ASN A 64 6.27 -11.47 -5.57
C ASN A 64 5.64 -10.54 -6.62
N ASP A 65 5.35 -11.06 -7.82
CA ASP A 65 4.66 -10.32 -8.87
C ASP A 65 3.23 -9.92 -8.47
N GLU A 66 2.50 -10.81 -7.80
CA GLU A 66 1.17 -10.51 -7.26
C GLU A 66 1.24 -9.36 -6.23
N VAL A 67 2.19 -9.40 -5.29
CA VAL A 67 2.37 -8.36 -4.28
C VAL A 67 2.69 -7.01 -4.94
N ILE A 68 3.60 -6.98 -5.92
CA ILE A 68 3.97 -5.76 -6.65
C ILE A 68 2.77 -5.19 -7.41
N ASN A 69 2.01 -6.04 -8.09
CA ASN A 69 0.82 -5.62 -8.83
C ASN A 69 -0.25 -5.05 -7.89
N THR A 70 -0.44 -5.65 -6.71
CA THR A 70 -1.37 -5.14 -5.70
C THR A 70 -0.97 -3.75 -5.21
N ILE A 71 0.33 -3.53 -4.95
CA ILE A 71 0.87 -2.23 -4.51
C ILE A 71 0.64 -1.15 -5.57
N ARG A 72 1.04 -1.42 -6.83
CA ARG A 72 0.92 -0.46 -7.95
C ARG A 72 -0.53 -0.10 -8.25
N ASN A 73 -1.42 -1.09 -8.21
CA ASN A 73 -2.84 -0.89 -8.47
C ASN A 73 -3.63 -0.41 -7.25
N ARG A 74 -2.97 -0.18 -6.10
CA ARG A 74 -3.61 0.24 -4.84
C ARG A 74 -4.76 -0.68 -4.42
N SER A 75 -4.63 -1.98 -4.65
CA SER A 75 -5.74 -2.96 -4.54
C SER A 75 -5.71 -3.81 -3.26
N TYR A 76 -5.15 -3.27 -2.18
CA TYR A 76 -4.99 -3.93 -0.88
C TYR A 76 -6.20 -3.79 0.07
N GLY A 77 -7.30 -3.19 -0.41
CA GLY A 77 -8.58 -3.05 0.31
C GLY A 77 -8.70 -1.77 1.15
N ASP A 78 -9.92 -1.24 1.23
CA ASP A 78 -10.21 0.10 1.78
C ASP A 78 -9.86 0.28 3.27
N GLU A 79 -9.78 -0.81 4.03
CA GLU A 79 -9.43 -0.80 5.47
C GLU A 79 -7.94 -1.03 5.75
N THR A 80 -7.12 -1.16 4.70
CA THR A 80 -5.68 -1.45 4.81
C THR A 80 -4.89 -0.30 4.18
N SER A 81 -3.96 0.27 4.93
CA SER A 81 -3.00 1.23 4.39
C SER A 81 -1.91 0.52 3.58
N LEU A 82 -1.27 1.23 2.65
CA LEU A 82 -0.13 0.70 1.88
C LEU A 82 0.94 0.10 2.82
N TYR A 83 1.33 0.84 3.86
CA TYR A 83 2.33 0.36 4.81
C TYR A 83 1.91 -0.92 5.54
N LYS A 84 0.66 -1.01 6.00
CA LYS A 84 0.14 -2.19 6.69
C LYS A 84 0.14 -3.41 5.76
N TYR A 85 -0.26 -3.23 4.51
CA TYR A 85 -0.17 -4.27 3.49
C TYR A 85 1.29 -4.72 3.29
N CYS A 86 2.20 -3.78 3.03
CA CYS A 86 3.61 -4.09 2.79
C CYS A 86 4.25 -4.81 3.98
N CYS A 87 3.98 -4.41 5.22
CA CYS A 87 4.49 -5.10 6.41
C CYS A 87 4.03 -6.57 6.53
N ALA A 88 2.82 -6.89 6.05
CA ALA A 88 2.27 -8.24 6.08
C ALA A 88 2.93 -9.16 5.02
N HIS A 89 3.37 -8.59 3.89
CA HIS A 89 3.89 -9.34 2.75
C HIS A 89 5.41 -9.19 2.52
N ALA A 90 6.08 -8.36 3.31
CA ALA A 90 7.52 -8.14 3.24
C ALA A 90 8.31 -9.38 3.69
N SER A 91 9.44 -9.63 3.00
CA SER A 91 10.53 -10.45 3.52
C SER A 91 11.14 -9.84 4.79
N ASP A 92 11.95 -10.60 5.53
CA ASP A 92 12.58 -10.10 6.76
C ASP A 92 13.50 -8.90 6.53
N GLU A 93 14.19 -8.85 5.37
CA GLU A 93 15.00 -7.69 4.99
C GLU A 93 14.12 -6.47 4.69
N GLN A 94 13.08 -6.65 3.87
CA GLN A 94 12.15 -5.59 3.54
C GLN A 94 11.44 -5.05 4.78
N ARG A 95 11.02 -5.93 5.71
CA ARG A 95 10.38 -5.52 6.96
C ARG A 95 11.31 -4.66 7.81
N ARG A 96 12.58 -5.07 7.96
CA ARG A 96 13.58 -4.24 8.66
C ARG A 96 13.73 -2.87 8.01
N GLN A 97 13.82 -2.81 6.68
CA GLN A 97 13.90 -1.55 5.94
C GLN A 97 12.64 -0.68 6.10
N LEU A 98 11.45 -1.27 6.03
CA LEU A 98 10.16 -0.59 6.23
C LEU A 98 10.05 0.04 7.62
N GLU A 99 10.58 -0.62 8.65
CA GLU A 99 10.57 -0.15 10.02
C GLU A 99 11.61 0.95 10.29
N SER A 100 12.74 0.94 9.56
CA SER A 100 13.90 1.78 9.86
C SER A 100 14.18 2.91 8.87
N PHE A 101 13.47 3.02 7.74
CA PHE A 101 13.78 4.06 6.76
C PHE A 101 13.63 5.46 7.34
N GLU A 102 14.51 6.36 6.92
CA GLU A 102 14.47 7.77 7.29
C GLU A 102 13.32 8.48 6.58
N MET A 103 12.51 9.21 7.35
CA MET A 103 11.43 10.04 6.85
C MET A 103 12.01 11.38 6.36
N GLY A 104 12.19 11.50 5.04
CA GLY A 104 12.83 12.67 4.43
C GLY A 104 11.99 13.95 4.51
N TYR A 105 10.67 13.85 4.31
CA TYR A 105 9.74 14.96 4.59
C TYR A 105 9.37 14.95 6.07
N LYS A 106 9.62 16.07 6.78
CA LYS A 106 9.30 16.19 8.21
C LYS A 106 8.05 17.02 8.53
N GLY A 107 7.43 17.57 7.48
CA GLY A 107 6.12 18.22 7.42
C GLY A 107 5.66 19.18 8.51
N ALA A 108 4.43 19.65 8.32
CA ALA A 108 3.80 20.75 9.08
C ALA A 108 2.90 20.26 10.23
N THR A 109 2.48 19.01 10.19
CA THR A 109 1.57 18.40 11.17
C THR A 109 2.32 17.38 12.02
N SER A 110 1.97 17.28 13.30
CA SER A 110 2.49 16.24 14.20
C SER A 110 2.08 14.80 13.82
N GLU A 111 1.24 14.65 12.79
CA GLU A 111 0.58 13.39 12.41
C GLU A 111 1.07 12.81 11.07
N LEU A 112 2.33 13.02 10.70
CA LEU A 112 2.87 12.28 9.55
C LEU A 112 2.94 10.79 9.89
N LEU A 113 2.09 10.01 9.23
CA LEU A 113 2.07 8.56 9.38
C LEU A 113 3.01 7.94 8.35
N ARG A 114 3.68 6.86 8.75
CA ARG A 114 4.57 6.09 7.88
C ARG A 114 3.87 5.63 6.58
N GLU A 115 2.57 5.45 6.67
CA GLU A 115 1.64 5.10 5.58
C GLU A 115 1.69 6.06 4.40
N GLY A 116 2.00 7.32 4.64
CA GLY A 116 2.09 8.32 3.59
C GLY A 116 3.38 8.27 2.78
N TYR A 117 4.43 7.55 3.20
CA TYR A 117 5.74 7.57 2.51
C TYR A 117 5.79 6.61 1.33
N ILE A 118 5.01 6.92 0.31
CA ILE A 118 4.70 6.03 -0.81
C ILE A 118 5.97 5.56 -1.54
N ARG A 119 6.78 6.49 -2.08
CA ARG A 119 8.00 6.16 -2.84
C ARG A 119 8.92 5.20 -2.10
N GLN A 120 9.20 5.48 -0.82
CA GLN A 120 10.13 4.69 -0.03
C GLN A 120 9.59 3.28 0.22
N ILE A 121 8.30 3.17 0.57
CA ILE A 121 7.64 1.89 0.78
C ILE A 121 7.66 1.05 -0.51
N GLU A 122 7.29 1.64 -1.64
CA GLU A 122 7.28 0.94 -2.93
C GLU A 122 8.68 0.52 -3.38
N THR A 123 9.69 1.35 -3.13
CA THR A 123 11.08 1.02 -3.45
C THR A 123 11.57 -0.18 -2.63
N ILE A 124 11.30 -0.19 -1.33
CA ILE A 124 11.66 -1.31 -0.43
C ILE A 124 10.95 -2.60 -0.88
N MET A 125 9.69 -2.50 -1.27
CA MET A 125 8.91 -3.65 -1.74
C MET A 125 9.24 -4.08 -3.18
N GLY A 126 10.13 -3.36 -3.89
CA GLY A 126 10.47 -3.63 -5.29
C GLY A 126 9.37 -3.24 -6.29
N ALA A 127 8.30 -2.59 -5.83
CA ALA A 127 7.23 -2.11 -6.69
C ALA A 127 7.64 -0.88 -7.51
N LEU A 128 8.57 -0.07 -6.99
CA LEU A 128 9.18 1.05 -7.69
C LEU A 128 10.70 0.82 -7.84
N PRO A 129 11.28 0.90 -9.04
CA PRO A 129 12.72 0.79 -9.22
C PRO A 129 13.47 1.89 -8.44
N SER A 130 14.56 1.54 -7.75
CA SER A 130 15.34 2.49 -6.94
C SER A 130 15.99 3.61 -7.75
N ASP A 131 16.20 3.39 -9.05
CA ASP A 131 16.75 4.33 -10.02
C ASP A 131 15.66 5.15 -10.74
N THR A 132 14.39 4.98 -10.37
CA THR A 132 13.30 5.84 -10.88
C THR A 132 13.70 7.31 -10.68
N PRO A 133 13.55 8.17 -11.70
CA PRO A 133 13.98 9.55 -11.58
C PRO A 133 13.14 10.30 -10.54
N ARG A 134 13.66 11.45 -10.12
CA ARG A 134 12.95 12.45 -9.32
C ARG A 134 12.53 13.59 -10.23
N LEU A 135 11.43 14.25 -9.87
CA LEU A 135 10.97 15.45 -10.56
C LEU A 135 11.97 16.59 -10.32
N THR A 136 12.29 17.39 -11.34
CA THR A 136 12.99 18.67 -11.15
C THR A 136 12.00 19.82 -10.97
N VAL A 137 12.43 20.93 -10.36
CA VAL A 137 11.59 22.12 -10.22
C VAL A 137 11.14 22.66 -11.59
N GLU A 138 12.03 22.64 -12.58
CA GLU A 138 11.74 23.09 -13.94
C GLU A 138 10.69 22.22 -14.62
N GLN A 139 10.78 20.89 -14.47
CA GLN A 139 9.76 19.97 -14.99
C GLN A 139 8.41 20.20 -14.30
N ALA A 140 8.42 20.33 -12.97
CA ALA A 140 7.21 20.59 -12.19
C ALA A 140 6.51 21.88 -12.65
N ARG A 141 7.30 22.93 -12.86
CA ARG A 141 6.85 24.23 -13.34
C ARG A 141 6.29 24.16 -14.77
N SER A 142 7.00 23.51 -15.70
CA SER A 142 6.54 23.38 -17.10
C SER A 142 5.18 22.68 -17.15
N ILE A 143 5.08 21.53 -16.48
CA ILE A 143 3.84 20.75 -16.41
C ILE A 143 2.72 21.57 -15.77
N TYR A 144 3.00 22.32 -14.70
CA TYR A 144 1.99 23.18 -14.09
C TYR A 144 1.41 24.17 -15.11
N PHE A 145 2.25 24.93 -15.82
CA PHE A 145 1.76 25.89 -16.80
C PHE A 145 1.03 25.23 -17.98
N GLU A 146 1.45 24.05 -18.42
CA GLU A 146 0.74 23.26 -19.43
C GLU A 146 -0.67 22.88 -18.96
N VAL A 147 -0.80 22.27 -17.78
CA VAL A 147 -2.10 21.87 -17.19
C VAL A 147 -2.99 23.10 -16.97
N ARG A 148 -2.40 24.23 -16.57
CA ARG A 148 -3.13 25.50 -16.40
C ARG A 148 -3.65 26.04 -17.74
N ALA A 149 -2.86 25.96 -18.81
CA ALA A 149 -3.25 26.37 -20.14
C ALA A 149 -4.37 25.49 -20.73
N GLU A 150 -4.50 24.23 -20.29
CA GLU A 150 -5.60 23.33 -20.64
C GLU A 150 -6.92 23.69 -19.94
N GLY A 151 -6.93 24.66 -19.01
CA GLY A 151 -8.12 25.22 -18.39
C GLY A 151 -8.44 24.69 -16.98
N TYR A 152 -7.53 23.93 -16.37
CA TYR A 152 -7.70 23.46 -15.00
C TYR A 152 -7.64 24.62 -13.99
N GLY A 153 -8.71 24.79 -13.20
CA GLY A 153 -8.88 25.90 -12.26
C GLY A 153 -7.90 25.87 -11.09
N LEU A 154 -7.43 27.04 -10.62
CA LEU A 154 -6.58 27.15 -9.44
C LEU A 154 -7.27 26.56 -8.22
N GLY A 155 -6.53 25.83 -7.39
CA GLY A 155 -7.07 25.26 -6.15
C GLY A 155 -8.14 24.19 -6.35
N SER A 156 -8.35 23.72 -7.60
CA SER A 156 -9.33 22.67 -7.89
C SER A 156 -8.75 21.29 -7.62
N ARG A 157 -9.62 20.34 -7.25
CA ARG A 157 -9.24 18.94 -7.08
C ARG A 157 -8.81 18.32 -8.42
N GLU A 158 -9.42 18.76 -9.51
CA GLU A 158 -9.10 18.34 -10.86
C GLU A 158 -7.67 18.74 -11.24
N LEU A 159 -7.26 19.97 -10.91
CA LEU A 159 -5.87 20.43 -11.10
C LEU A 159 -4.90 19.57 -10.29
N GLU A 160 -5.20 19.36 -9.01
CA GLU A 160 -4.38 18.52 -8.12
C GLU A 160 -4.17 17.12 -8.71
N MET A 161 -5.26 16.45 -9.11
CA MET A 161 -5.21 15.10 -9.65
C MET A 161 -4.43 15.01 -10.96
N GLU A 162 -4.57 16.00 -11.86
CA GLU A 162 -3.84 16.01 -13.12
C GLU A 162 -2.34 16.29 -12.93
N LEU A 163 -1.97 17.17 -11.99
CA LEU A 163 -0.58 17.39 -11.62
C LEU A 163 0.05 16.13 -11.04
N ILE A 164 -0.62 15.48 -10.08
CA ILE A 164 -0.15 14.21 -9.49
C ILE A 164 0.03 13.16 -10.59
N ARG A 165 -0.92 13.06 -11.52
CA ARG A 165 -0.84 12.12 -12.65
C ARG A 165 0.41 12.36 -13.51
N ARG A 166 0.65 13.59 -13.98
CA ARG A 166 1.82 13.94 -14.81
C ARG A 166 3.14 13.89 -14.06
N TYR A 167 3.15 14.23 -12.78
CA TYR A 167 4.34 14.11 -11.94
C TYR A 167 4.73 12.64 -11.74
N ASN A 168 3.74 11.76 -11.56
CA ASN A 168 3.98 10.32 -11.44
C ASN A 168 4.42 9.67 -12.77
N GLU A 169 4.17 10.27 -13.94
CA GLU A 169 4.78 9.78 -15.19
C GLU A 169 6.31 9.89 -15.18
N ILE A 170 6.86 10.82 -14.38
CA ILE A 170 8.31 11.01 -14.22
C ILE A 170 8.78 10.32 -12.94
N ALA A 171 8.20 10.69 -11.81
CA ALA A 171 8.64 10.24 -10.50
C ALA A 171 8.17 8.83 -10.15
N GLY A 172 7.17 8.28 -10.85
CA GLY A 172 6.50 7.02 -10.50
C GLY A 172 5.55 7.14 -9.31
N ALA A 173 6.02 7.72 -8.20
CA ALA A 173 5.23 7.95 -6.99
C ALA A 173 5.71 9.19 -6.22
N PRO A 174 4.83 9.85 -5.44
CA PRO A 174 5.21 10.89 -4.50
C PRO A 174 6.06 10.34 -3.36
N ASP A 175 6.92 11.17 -2.77
CA ASP A 175 7.66 10.81 -1.56
C ASP A 175 6.75 10.78 -0.33
N TYR A 176 5.71 11.64 -0.30
CA TYR A 176 4.66 11.61 0.73
C TYR A 176 3.29 11.89 0.14
N ASP A 177 2.26 11.16 0.56
CA ASP A 177 0.85 11.42 0.26
C ASP A 177 -0.02 11.14 1.50
N GLY A 178 -0.65 12.17 2.06
CA GLY A 178 -1.47 12.03 3.27
C GLY A 178 -1.79 13.35 3.98
N GLY A 179 -2.08 13.28 5.28
CA GLY A 179 -2.45 14.43 6.11
C GLY A 179 -3.96 14.53 6.33
N CYS A 180 -4.35 14.90 7.56
CA CYS A 180 -5.75 15.05 7.95
C CYS A 180 -6.28 16.41 7.44
N GLY A 181 -7.29 16.39 6.56
CA GLY A 181 -8.02 17.58 6.12
C GLY A 181 -7.45 18.30 4.90
N ASP A 182 -6.11 18.40 4.78
CA ASP A 182 -5.46 19.29 3.79
C ASP A 182 -4.81 18.59 2.57
N TYR A 183 -4.95 17.26 2.43
CA TYR A 183 -4.39 16.44 1.33
C TYR A 183 -3.01 16.92 0.84
N ILE A 184 -1.97 16.50 1.54
CA ILE A 184 -0.59 16.90 1.27
C ILE A 184 0.07 15.84 0.40
N THR A 185 0.51 16.24 -0.80
CA THR A 185 1.37 15.43 -1.66
C THR A 185 2.74 16.11 -1.82
N VAL A 186 3.82 15.36 -1.63
CA VAL A 186 5.20 15.86 -1.69
C VAL A 186 6.01 15.05 -2.69
N TYR A 187 6.77 15.76 -3.52
CA TYR A 187 7.84 15.21 -4.35
C TYR A 187 9.15 15.89 -3.96
N SER A 188 10.13 15.14 -3.50
CA SER A 188 11.50 15.64 -3.36
C SER A 188 12.22 15.57 -4.69
N CYS A 189 12.89 16.67 -5.04
CA CYS A 189 13.63 16.81 -6.29
C CYS A 189 15.03 16.20 -6.21
N ASN A 190 15.50 15.88 -5.00
CA ASN A 190 16.80 15.26 -4.76
C ASN A 190 16.76 14.26 -3.59
N PRO A 191 17.67 13.25 -3.57
CA PRO A 191 17.77 12.28 -2.49
C PRO A 191 18.06 12.88 -1.11
N GLU A 192 18.66 14.08 -1.06
CA GLU A 192 19.00 14.78 0.18
C GLU A 192 17.80 15.54 0.76
N PHE A 193 16.63 15.51 0.11
CA PHE A 193 15.39 16.18 0.55
C PHE A 193 15.59 17.68 0.81
N THR A 194 16.42 18.35 0.01
CA THR A 194 16.75 19.78 0.16
C THR A 194 15.93 20.69 -0.75
N GLU A 195 15.31 20.12 -1.78
CA GLU A 195 14.42 20.80 -2.71
C GLU A 195 13.27 19.86 -3.06
N GLY A 196 12.06 20.40 -3.15
CA GLY A 196 10.86 19.61 -3.38
C GLY A 196 9.68 20.43 -3.84
N ILE A 197 8.68 19.74 -4.37
CA ILE A 197 7.38 20.24 -4.76
C ILE A 197 6.37 19.76 -3.75
N ILE A 198 5.53 20.67 -3.26
CA ILE A 198 4.40 20.36 -2.38
C ILE A 198 3.10 20.74 -3.07
N ILE A 199 2.10 19.89 -2.98
CA ILE A 199 0.72 20.15 -3.38
C ILE A 199 -0.15 20.07 -2.12
N VAL A 200 -0.96 21.10 -1.87
CA VAL A 200 -1.89 21.18 -0.74
C VAL A 200 -3.19 21.78 -1.24
N CYS A 201 -4.29 21.04 -1.18
CA CYS A 201 -5.61 21.52 -1.62
C CYS A 201 -5.59 22.22 -2.99
N GLY A 202 -4.92 21.62 -3.99
CA GLY A 202 -4.78 22.17 -5.34
C GLY A 202 -3.90 23.42 -5.47
N SER A 203 -3.21 23.83 -4.41
CA SER A 203 -2.14 24.83 -4.44
C SER A 203 -0.79 24.12 -4.53
N ILE A 204 0.17 24.68 -5.27
CA ILE A 204 1.48 24.08 -5.49
C ILE A 204 2.60 25.04 -5.14
N GLY A 205 3.73 24.53 -4.65
CA GLY A 205 4.91 25.35 -4.39
C GLY A 205 6.22 24.56 -4.33
N VAL A 206 7.33 25.31 -4.34
CA VAL A 206 8.68 24.77 -4.17
C VAL A 206 9.13 25.03 -2.73
N PHE A 207 9.76 24.04 -2.09
CA PHE A 207 10.19 24.15 -0.71
C PHE A 207 11.42 23.26 -0.43
N ASN A 208 11.95 23.33 0.80
CA ASN A 208 12.98 22.41 1.30
C ASN A 208 12.32 21.38 2.23
N PRO A 209 12.15 20.11 1.78
CA PRO A 209 11.47 19.07 2.57
C PRO A 209 12.11 18.75 3.93
N SER A 210 13.42 18.97 4.09
CA SER A 210 14.17 18.69 5.31
C SER A 210 14.11 19.79 6.36
N ILE A 211 13.83 21.04 5.97
CA ILE A 211 14.01 22.22 6.84
C ILE A 211 12.70 22.98 7.07
N ILE A 212 11.81 23.02 6.08
CA ILE A 212 10.69 23.95 6.06
C ILE A 212 9.37 23.20 6.35
N PRO A 213 8.78 23.37 7.56
CA PRO A 213 7.38 23.01 7.79
C PRO A 213 6.41 24.06 7.23
N TYR A 214 6.87 25.31 7.04
CA TYR A 214 6.10 26.43 6.49
C TYR A 214 7.05 27.47 5.89
N ALA A 215 7.04 27.68 4.56
CA ALA A 215 7.55 28.93 3.98
C ALA A 215 7.04 29.09 2.54
N GLY A 216 6.25 30.15 2.33
CA GLY A 216 5.92 30.68 1.02
C GLY A 216 5.00 29.80 0.21
N TYR A 217 3.69 30.06 0.29
CA TYR A 217 2.79 29.85 -0.84
C TYR A 217 3.32 30.67 -2.02
N ILE A 218 4.29 30.12 -2.73
CA ILE A 218 4.70 30.58 -4.04
C ILE A 218 4.01 29.60 -4.96
N ASP A 219 2.72 29.87 -5.22
CA ASP A 219 2.12 29.44 -6.49
C ASP A 219 3.15 29.75 -7.57
N PHE A 220 3.34 28.89 -8.57
CA PHE A 220 4.27 29.21 -9.65
C PHE A 220 3.82 30.54 -10.29
N VAL A 221 4.42 31.65 -9.84
CA VAL A 221 4.02 32.98 -10.29
C VAL A 221 4.59 33.15 -11.69
N GLU A 222 3.73 33.58 -12.62
CA GLU A 222 4.13 34.02 -13.96
C GLU A 222 5.29 35.02 -13.92
#